data_AF-A0A9Q3JHV6-F1
#
_entry.id   AF-A0A9Q3JHV6-F1
#
_cell.length_a   1.000
_cell.length_b   1.000
_cell.length_c   1.000
_cell.angle_alpha   90.00
_cell.angle_beta   90.00
_cell.angle_gamma   90.00
#
_symmetry.space_group_name_H-M   'P 1'
#
loop_
_entity.id
_entity.type
_entity.pdbx_description
1 polymer ?
#
loop_
_entity_poly.entity_id
_entity_poly.type
_entity_poly.pdbx_seq_one_letter_code
_entity_poly.pdbx_strand_id
1 'polypeptide(L)'
;MEYKDHEGYTHDWVTLLPAVQLAYNTSQHSTTGKTPAVVEKGWNPLLPVDHLKKNLLTIHPTAKDFHDMWKRACDTASKCIAEAKEYNKQRWDKTHMEPDFKEGDQVLVSTLNFNNLKGPKKMRDSLVGPFTIIRLIGKNAVEVKLTEEFSRKHPVFPVGLLKPYFQMEEDKFPSRKKNLTPPDIVKVEESQGPVSKMIRARKIRLNGKDQRQYLVRFKHQTADKDKWLAEDVIPDGNLHPRRFRASRRTEESHQG
;
A
#
# COMPACT_ATOMS: atom_id res chain seq x y z
N MET A 1 2.96 7.01 32.97
CA MET A 1 1.66 7.60 32.57
C MET A 1 0.77 6.46 32.17
N GLU A 2 -0.07 5.97 33.07
CA GLU A 2 -1.07 4.95 32.74
C GLU A 2 -2.29 5.68 32.19
N TYR A 3 -2.63 5.41 30.93
CA TYR A 3 -3.88 5.85 30.34
C TYR A 3 -5.00 4.97 30.91
N LYS A 4 -5.81 5.53 31.82
CA LYS A 4 -7.02 4.92 32.38
C LYS A 4 -8.22 5.55 31.72
N ASP A 5 -9.04 4.75 31.08
CA ASP A 5 -10.32 5.19 30.55
C ASP A 5 -11.31 5.41 31.71
N HIS A 6 -12.41 6.14 31.45
CA HIS A 6 -13.42 6.50 32.44
C HIS A 6 -14.08 5.31 33.18
N GLU A 7 -13.85 4.09 32.70
CA GLU A 7 -14.32 2.82 33.29
C GLU A 7 -13.28 2.12 34.19
N GLY A 8 -12.09 2.72 34.38
CA GLY A 8 -11.04 2.19 35.26
C GLY A 8 -10.15 1.12 34.62
N TYR A 9 -10.38 0.76 33.36
CA TYR A 9 -9.51 -0.16 32.61
C TYR A 9 -8.31 0.59 32.03
N THR A 10 -7.11 0.13 32.37
CA THR A 10 -5.88 0.49 31.64
C THR A 10 -5.81 -0.33 30.35
N HIS A 11 -5.67 0.33 29.21
CA HIS A 11 -5.41 -0.29 27.89
C HIS A 11 -4.01 -0.91 27.78
N ASP A 12 -3.49 -1.48 28.87
CA ASP A 12 -2.18 -2.11 28.90
C ASP A 12 -2.27 -3.56 28.41
N TRP A 13 -2.48 -3.70 27.11
CA TRP A 13 -2.52 -5.00 26.45
C TRP A 13 -1.19 -5.76 26.60
N VAL A 14 -0.07 -5.05 26.80
CA VAL A 14 1.26 -5.65 26.95
C VAL A 14 1.34 -6.48 28.22
N THR A 15 0.83 -5.99 29.36
CA THR A 15 0.79 -6.78 30.61
C THR A 15 -0.24 -7.91 30.56
N LEU A 16 -1.27 -7.79 29.73
CA LEU A 16 -2.28 -8.83 29.54
C LEU A 16 -1.86 -9.93 28.54
N LEU A 17 -0.85 -9.70 27.70
CA LEU A 17 -0.39 -10.65 26.68
C LEU A 17 -0.14 -12.06 27.22
N PRO A 18 0.56 -12.27 28.36
CA PRO A 18 0.80 -13.62 28.88
C PRO A 18 -0.51 -14.35 29.25
N ALA A 19 -1.47 -13.63 29.84
CA ALA A 19 -2.76 -14.18 30.21
C ALA A 19 -3.59 -14.55 28.97
N VAL A 20 -3.58 -13.68 27.94
CA VAL A 20 -4.26 -13.93 26.66
C VAL A 20 -3.62 -15.12 25.93
N GLN A 21 -2.30 -15.21 25.89
CA GLN A 21 -1.58 -16.34 25.28
C GLN A 21 -1.94 -17.65 25.96
N LEU A 22 -1.97 -17.68 27.31
CA LEU A 22 -2.38 -18.86 28.06
C LEU A 22 -3.81 -19.24 27.72
N ALA A 23 -4.75 -18.29 27.79
CA ALA A 23 -6.16 -18.52 27.48
C ALA A 23 -6.37 -19.05 26.06
N TYR A 24 -5.68 -18.47 25.07
CA TYR A 24 -5.72 -18.91 23.68
C TYR A 24 -5.19 -20.36 23.55
N ASN A 25 -4.05 -20.66 24.16
CA ASN A 25 -3.43 -21.98 24.08
C ASN A 25 -4.22 -23.09 24.78
N THR A 26 -5.04 -22.74 25.78
CA THR A 26 -5.90 -23.67 26.51
C THR A 26 -7.35 -23.68 26.04
N SER A 27 -7.75 -22.79 25.13
CA SER A 27 -9.10 -22.79 24.54
C SER A 27 -9.18 -23.77 23.38
N GLN A 28 -10.31 -24.46 23.24
CA GLN A 28 -10.53 -25.36 22.10
C GLN A 28 -10.65 -24.56 20.81
N HIS A 29 -9.95 -24.99 19.77
CA HIS A 29 -10.02 -24.37 18.45
C HIS A 29 -11.02 -25.12 17.56
N SER A 30 -11.91 -24.39 16.87
CA SER A 30 -13.00 -24.97 16.08
C SER A 30 -12.52 -25.88 14.95
N THR A 31 -11.36 -25.58 14.35
CA THR A 31 -10.79 -26.36 13.25
C THR A 31 -10.19 -27.70 13.70
N THR A 32 -9.62 -27.78 14.91
CA THR A 32 -8.91 -28.98 15.38
C THR A 32 -9.70 -29.77 16.42
N GLY A 33 -10.75 -29.18 17.00
CA GLY A 33 -11.50 -29.76 18.12
C GLY A 33 -10.68 -29.95 19.40
N LYS A 34 -9.44 -29.44 19.42
CA LYS A 34 -8.47 -29.57 20.51
C LYS A 34 -7.88 -28.20 20.85
N THR A 35 -7.26 -28.11 22.02
CA THR A 35 -6.53 -26.91 22.42
C THR A 35 -5.17 -26.84 21.71
N PRO A 36 -4.67 -25.65 21.34
CA PRO A 36 -3.35 -25.52 20.73
C PRO A 36 -2.23 -26.16 21.56
N ALA A 37 -2.27 -26.04 22.89
CA ALA A 37 -1.27 -26.67 23.77
C ALA A 37 -1.27 -28.20 23.68
N VAL A 38 -2.42 -28.85 23.49
CA VAL A 38 -2.49 -30.30 23.28
C VAL A 38 -1.96 -30.69 21.90
N VAL A 39 -2.18 -29.87 20.88
CA VAL A 39 -1.68 -30.13 19.52
C VAL A 39 -0.16 -29.95 19.44
N GLU A 40 0.36 -28.91 20.08
CA GLU A 40 1.79 -28.57 20.09
C GLU A 40 2.57 -29.46 21.06
N LYS A 41 2.10 -29.60 22.30
CA LYS A 41 2.84 -30.20 23.42
C LYS A 41 2.32 -31.55 23.85
N GLY A 42 1.09 -31.90 23.47
CA GLY A 42 0.41 -33.13 23.90
C GLY A 42 -0.40 -33.01 25.20
N TRP A 43 -0.28 -31.89 25.93
CA TRP A 43 -0.93 -31.67 27.21
C TRP A 43 -1.31 -30.19 27.40
N ASN A 44 -2.28 -29.93 28.27
CA ASN A 44 -2.64 -28.57 28.69
C ASN A 44 -1.93 -28.22 30.01
N PRO A 45 -1.36 -27.01 30.14
CA PRO A 45 -0.86 -26.54 31.41
C PRO A 45 -2.00 -26.45 32.43
N LEU A 46 -1.68 -26.73 33.70
CA LEU A 46 -2.62 -26.53 34.80
C LEU A 46 -2.93 -25.05 34.93
N LEU A 47 -4.21 -24.71 34.93
CA LEU A 47 -4.67 -23.36 35.18
C LEU A 47 -4.85 -23.14 36.69
N PRO A 48 -4.84 -21.88 37.17
CA PRO A 48 -5.11 -21.56 38.59
C PRO A 48 -6.41 -22.20 39.12
N VAL A 49 -7.43 -22.33 38.26
CA VAL A 49 -8.71 -22.98 38.58
C VAL A 49 -8.59 -24.49 38.77
N ASP A 50 -7.61 -25.15 38.15
CA ASP A 50 -7.42 -26.58 38.27
C ASP A 50 -6.83 -26.95 39.63
N HIS A 51 -6.00 -26.09 40.22
CA HIS A 51 -5.47 -26.28 41.57
C HIS A 51 -6.54 -26.30 42.67
N LEU A 52 -7.73 -25.77 42.41
CA LEU A 52 -8.88 -25.85 43.31
C LEU A 52 -9.55 -27.23 43.30
N LYS A 53 -9.25 -28.08 42.30
CA LYS A 53 -9.76 -29.45 42.18
C LYS A 53 -8.87 -30.38 43.01
N LYS A 54 -9.43 -31.00 44.06
CA LYS A 54 -8.70 -31.84 45.03
C LYS A 54 -8.05 -33.13 44.47
N ASN A 55 -8.31 -33.49 43.20
CA ASN A 55 -7.96 -34.79 42.62
C ASN A 55 -6.94 -34.71 41.47
N LEU A 56 -6.00 -33.77 41.51
CA LEU A 56 -4.95 -33.71 40.49
C LEU A 56 -3.82 -34.70 40.81
N LEU A 57 -3.79 -35.83 40.10
CA LEU A 57 -2.64 -36.74 40.10
C LEU A 57 -1.46 -36.02 39.41
N THR A 58 -0.49 -35.58 40.20
CA THR A 58 0.76 -35.02 39.68
C THR A 58 1.77 -36.15 39.53
N ILE A 59 1.59 -36.99 38.52
CA ILE A 59 2.61 -37.93 38.09
C ILE A 59 3.23 -37.31 36.84
N HIS A 60 4.47 -36.83 36.97
CA HIS A 60 5.23 -36.44 35.80
C HIS A 60 5.43 -37.71 34.95
N PRO A 61 5.04 -37.72 33.67
CA PRO A 61 5.17 -38.89 32.82
C PRO A 61 6.64 -39.31 32.76
N THR A 62 6.89 -40.63 32.68
CA THR A 62 8.24 -41.13 32.39
C THR A 62 8.69 -40.58 31.04
N ALA A 63 10.00 -40.46 30.79
CA ALA A 63 10.51 -40.01 29.49
C ALA A 63 9.92 -40.80 28.30
N LYS A 64 9.68 -42.11 28.48
CA LYS A 64 9.02 -42.97 27.50
C LYS A 64 7.56 -42.55 27.25
N ASP A 65 6.79 -42.35 28.31
CA ASP A 65 5.38 -41.94 28.23
C ASP A 65 5.25 -40.55 27.60
N PHE A 66 6.19 -39.65 27.90
CA PHE A 66 6.29 -38.33 27.28
C PHE A 66 6.57 -38.43 25.77
N HIS A 67 7.50 -39.29 25.36
CA HIS A 67 7.77 -39.53 23.94
C HIS A 67 6.55 -40.08 23.21
N ASP A 68 5.86 -41.07 23.79
CA ASP A 68 4.66 -41.65 23.20
C ASP A 68 3.51 -40.63 23.12
N MET A 69 3.34 -39.79 24.14
CA MET A 69 2.39 -38.68 24.13
C MET A 69 2.71 -37.67 23.02
N TRP A 70 3.96 -37.24 22.92
CA TRP A 70 4.42 -36.31 21.88
C TRP A 70 4.15 -36.86 20.49
N LYS A 71 4.46 -38.14 20.26
CA LYS A 71 4.23 -38.81 18.97
C LYS A 71 2.74 -38.80 18.60
N ARG A 72 1.85 -39.11 19.55
CA ARG A 72 0.39 -39.01 19.35
C ARG A 72 -0.08 -37.58 19.06
N ALA A 73 0.53 -36.58 19.69
CA ALA A 73 0.24 -35.18 19.45
C ALA A 73 0.62 -34.79 18.01
N CYS A 74 1.83 -35.15 17.55
CA CYS A 74 2.27 -34.92 16.17
C CYS A 74 1.36 -35.63 15.14
N ASP A 75 0.99 -36.88 15.39
CA ASP A 75 0.09 -37.62 14.51
C ASP A 75 -1.29 -36.96 14.43
N THR A 76 -1.82 -36.51 15.56
CA THR A 76 -3.08 -35.75 15.62
C THR A 76 -2.95 -34.44 14.84
N ALA A 77 -1.89 -33.67 15.09
CA ALA A 77 -1.66 -32.38 14.44
C ALA A 77 -1.62 -32.55 12.91
N SER A 78 -0.91 -33.58 12.43
CA SER A 78 -0.80 -33.90 11.01
C SER A 78 -2.16 -34.23 10.39
N LYS A 79 -3.00 -35.01 11.10
CA LYS A 79 -4.37 -35.31 10.67
C LYS A 79 -5.24 -34.06 10.60
N CYS A 80 -5.23 -33.23 11.65
CA CYS A 80 -6.00 -31.98 11.67
C CYS A 80 -5.58 -31.02 10.54
N ILE A 81 -4.28 -30.93 10.24
CA ILE A 81 -3.79 -30.12 9.11
C ILE A 81 -4.29 -30.68 7.78
N ALA A 82 -4.27 -31.99 7.59
CA ALA A 82 -4.76 -32.63 6.38
C ALA A 82 -6.27 -32.40 6.18
N GLU A 83 -7.07 -32.58 7.24
CA GLU A 83 -8.52 -32.32 7.24
C GLU A 83 -8.83 -30.85 6.97
N ALA A 84 -8.13 -29.92 7.63
CA ALA A 84 -8.30 -28.49 7.42
C ALA A 84 -7.96 -28.08 5.98
N LYS A 85 -6.88 -28.65 5.41
CA LYS A 85 -6.50 -28.43 4.01
C LYS A 85 -7.60 -28.89 3.06
N GLU A 86 -8.14 -30.08 3.28
CA GLU A 86 -9.19 -30.65 2.43
C GLU A 86 -10.51 -29.85 2.56
N TYR A 87 -10.89 -29.47 3.78
CA TYR A 87 -12.05 -28.60 4.02
C TYR A 87 -11.92 -27.25 3.29
N ASN A 88 -10.76 -26.59 3.44
CA ASN A 88 -10.50 -25.31 2.81
C ASN A 88 -10.49 -25.43 1.28
N LYS A 89 -9.91 -26.51 0.74
CA LYS A 89 -9.92 -26.81 -0.69
C LYS A 89 -11.35 -26.97 -1.21
N GLN A 90 -12.16 -27.83 -0.58
CA GLN A 90 -13.57 -28.03 -0.98
C GLN A 90 -14.38 -26.74 -0.92
N ARG A 91 -14.14 -25.88 0.08
CA ARG A 91 -14.82 -24.59 0.19
C ARG A 91 -14.39 -23.61 -0.91
N TRP A 92 -13.09 -23.57 -1.21
CA TRP A 92 -12.54 -22.78 -2.29
C TRP A 92 -13.12 -23.23 -3.64
N ASP A 93 -13.00 -24.52 -3.96
CA ASP A 93 -13.42 -25.11 -5.24
C ASP A 93 -14.93 -24.92 -5.51
N LYS A 94 -15.77 -24.81 -4.47
CA LYS A 94 -17.23 -24.53 -4.63
C LYS A 94 -17.53 -23.15 -5.20
N THR A 95 -16.71 -22.15 -4.89
CA THR A 95 -16.98 -20.74 -5.25
C THR A 95 -15.96 -20.20 -6.24
N HIS A 96 -14.82 -20.87 -6.35
CA HIS A 96 -13.74 -20.44 -7.21
C HIS A 96 -14.06 -20.80 -8.67
N MET A 97 -14.08 -19.78 -9.51
CA MET A 97 -14.03 -19.95 -10.95
C MET A 97 -12.65 -19.49 -11.41
N GLU A 98 -11.89 -20.40 -12.02
CA GLU A 98 -10.63 -20.06 -12.68
C GLU A 98 -10.95 -19.15 -13.90
N PRO A 99 -10.43 -17.93 -13.97
CA PRO A 99 -10.60 -17.10 -15.16
C PRO A 99 -9.81 -17.69 -16.33
N ASP A 100 -10.47 -17.98 -17.45
CA ASP A 100 -9.81 -18.44 -18.69
C ASP A 100 -9.19 -17.25 -19.43
N PHE A 101 -8.03 -16.80 -18.94
CA PHE A 101 -7.22 -15.79 -19.62
C PHE A 101 -6.25 -16.46 -20.59
N LYS A 102 -6.11 -15.91 -21.79
CA LYS A 102 -5.16 -16.37 -22.81
C LYS A 102 -4.14 -15.30 -23.14
N GLU A 103 -2.98 -15.74 -23.64
CA GLU A 103 -1.97 -14.83 -24.16
C GLU A 103 -2.55 -14.03 -25.33
N GLY A 104 -2.37 -12.71 -25.32
CA GLY A 104 -2.97 -11.80 -26.29
C GLY A 104 -4.32 -11.19 -25.87
N ASP A 105 -5.00 -11.71 -24.84
CA ASP A 105 -6.25 -11.10 -24.37
C ASP A 105 -6.00 -9.70 -23.81
N GLN A 106 -7.00 -8.84 -23.95
CA GLN A 106 -7.00 -7.51 -23.32
C GLN A 106 -7.66 -7.59 -21.95
N VAL A 107 -7.01 -7.00 -20.96
CA VAL A 107 -7.47 -6.97 -19.57
C VAL A 107 -7.35 -5.58 -18.96
N LEU A 108 -8.21 -5.31 -17.99
CA LEU A 108 -8.12 -4.18 -17.10
C LEU A 108 -7.49 -4.61 -15.78
N VAL A 109 -6.59 -3.79 -15.25
CA VAL A 109 -5.86 -4.04 -13.99
C VAL A 109 -6.44 -3.17 -12.88
N SER A 110 -6.68 -3.75 -11.70
CA SER A 110 -7.17 -3.02 -10.53
C SER A 110 -6.16 -2.04 -9.94
N THR A 111 -6.60 -0.80 -9.69
CA THR A 111 -5.76 0.25 -9.10
C THR A 111 -5.59 0.14 -7.58
N LEU A 112 -6.14 -0.89 -6.94
CA LEU A 112 -6.15 -1.05 -5.48
C LEU A 112 -4.75 -0.92 -4.85
N ASN A 113 -3.75 -1.51 -5.50
CA ASN A 113 -2.36 -1.55 -5.03
C ASN A 113 -1.47 -0.44 -5.64
N PHE A 114 -2.06 0.51 -6.37
CA PHE A 114 -1.31 1.58 -7.03
C PHE A 114 -1.29 2.85 -6.15
N ASN A 115 -0.29 2.94 -5.29
CA ASN A 115 -0.15 4.07 -4.35
C ASN A 115 0.25 5.39 -5.03
N ASN A 116 0.94 5.33 -6.18
CA ASN A 116 1.60 6.49 -6.79
C ASN A 116 0.86 7.04 -8.02
N LEU A 117 -0.46 6.83 -8.13
CA LEU A 117 -1.25 7.45 -9.20
C LEU A 117 -1.55 8.91 -8.87
N LYS A 118 -1.77 9.72 -9.88
CA LYS A 118 -2.11 11.15 -9.73
C LYS A 118 -3.56 11.33 -9.23
N GLY A 119 -3.83 12.40 -8.48
CA GLY A 119 -5.18 12.76 -8.00
C GLY A 119 -5.61 12.10 -6.69
N PRO A 120 -6.82 12.32 -6.14
CA PRO A 120 -7.29 11.70 -4.90
C PRO A 120 -7.86 10.30 -5.13
N LYS A 121 -7.57 9.31 -4.24
CA LYS A 121 -7.98 7.89 -4.38
C LYS A 121 -9.47 7.69 -4.70
N LYS A 122 -10.34 8.56 -4.16
CA LYS A 122 -11.81 8.51 -4.36
C LYS A 122 -12.27 8.90 -5.77
N MET A 123 -11.47 9.65 -6.53
CA MET A 123 -11.80 10.12 -7.87
C MET A 123 -11.00 9.43 -8.98
N ARG A 124 -10.14 8.46 -8.64
CA ARG A 124 -9.38 7.70 -9.64
C ARG A 124 -10.20 6.50 -10.09
N ASP A 125 -10.00 6.09 -11.33
CA ASP A 125 -10.61 4.87 -11.84
C ASP A 125 -10.12 3.66 -11.05
N SER A 126 -11.06 2.79 -10.68
CA SER A 126 -10.76 1.56 -9.94
C SER A 126 -10.04 0.51 -10.79
N LEU A 127 -10.08 0.66 -12.12
CA LEU A 127 -9.53 -0.23 -13.13
C LEU A 127 -8.84 0.61 -14.20
N VAL A 128 -7.67 0.19 -14.65
CA VAL A 128 -6.87 0.87 -15.69
C VAL A 128 -6.51 -0.10 -16.80
N GLY A 129 -6.36 0.40 -18.02
CA GLY A 129 -6.11 -0.40 -19.22
C GLY A 129 -6.94 0.10 -20.41
N PRO A 130 -6.98 -0.64 -21.53
CA PRO A 130 -6.67 -2.06 -21.67
C PRO A 130 -5.16 -2.35 -21.78
N PHE A 131 -4.71 -3.42 -21.12
CA PHE A 131 -3.37 -3.98 -21.28
C PHE A 131 -3.45 -5.37 -21.89
N THR A 132 -2.48 -5.73 -22.72
CA THR A 132 -2.41 -7.04 -23.35
C THR A 132 -1.67 -8.03 -22.46
N ILE A 133 -2.21 -9.23 -22.29
CA ILE A 133 -1.51 -10.33 -21.63
C ILE A 133 -0.35 -10.79 -22.51
N ILE A 134 0.86 -10.77 -21.95
CA ILE A 134 2.07 -11.27 -22.62
C ILE A 134 2.16 -12.78 -22.41
N ARG A 135 2.05 -13.23 -21.14
CA ARG A 135 2.12 -14.63 -20.78
C ARG A 135 1.40 -14.94 -19.47
N LEU A 136 1.04 -16.21 -19.29
CA LEU A 136 0.48 -16.72 -18.04
C LEU A 136 1.61 -17.25 -17.14
N ILE A 137 1.63 -16.82 -15.86
CA ILE A 137 2.60 -17.28 -14.86
C ILE A 137 1.88 -18.23 -13.91
N GLY A 138 1.83 -19.50 -14.31
CA GLY A 138 1.04 -20.51 -13.63
C GLY A 138 -0.46 -20.21 -13.72
N LYS A 139 -1.23 -20.66 -12.72
CA LYS A 139 -2.70 -20.50 -12.70
C LYS A 139 -3.19 -19.17 -12.09
N ASN A 140 -2.39 -18.57 -11.21
CA ASN A 140 -2.85 -17.50 -10.33
C ASN A 140 -2.32 -16.12 -10.70
N ALA A 141 -1.39 -16.02 -11.65
CA ALA A 141 -0.76 -14.77 -12.00
C ALA A 141 -0.55 -14.64 -13.52
N VAL A 142 -0.59 -13.41 -14.00
CA VAL A 142 -0.51 -13.07 -15.41
C VAL A 142 0.44 -11.91 -15.57
N GLU A 143 1.29 -11.98 -16.59
CA GLU A 143 2.15 -10.87 -16.99
C GLU A 143 1.46 -10.05 -18.08
N VAL A 144 1.27 -8.76 -17.80
CA VAL A 144 0.63 -7.82 -18.72
C VAL A 144 1.63 -6.80 -19.24
N LYS A 145 1.45 -6.38 -20.48
CA LYS A 145 2.23 -5.32 -21.09
C LYS A 145 1.74 -3.96 -20.59
N LEU A 146 2.40 -3.43 -19.56
CA LEU A 146 2.11 -2.09 -19.03
C LEU A 146 2.67 -0.99 -19.95
N THR A 147 1.81 -0.08 -20.38
CA THR A 147 2.17 1.10 -21.19
C THR A 147 2.14 2.38 -20.35
N GLU A 148 2.68 3.48 -20.91
CA GLU A 148 2.59 4.84 -20.35
C GLU A 148 3.15 4.99 -18.92
N GLU A 149 2.40 5.69 -18.04
CA GLU A 149 2.76 5.97 -16.65
C GLU A 149 2.93 4.69 -15.79
N PHE A 150 2.43 3.55 -16.29
CA PHE A 150 2.47 2.26 -15.59
C PHE A 150 3.69 1.42 -15.95
N SER A 151 4.49 1.81 -16.95
CA SER A 151 5.70 1.09 -17.38
C SER A 151 6.73 0.85 -16.27
N ARG A 152 6.74 1.69 -15.22
CA ARG A 152 7.63 1.56 -14.06
C ARG A 152 7.10 0.61 -12.97
N LYS A 153 5.89 0.08 -13.12
CA LYS A 153 5.26 -0.85 -12.18
C LYS A 153 5.59 -2.29 -12.56
N HIS A 154 5.51 -3.19 -11.58
CA HIS A 154 5.73 -4.61 -11.81
C HIS A 154 4.63 -5.14 -12.75
N PRO A 155 4.98 -5.83 -13.86
CA PRO A 155 4.01 -6.22 -14.89
C PRO A 155 3.20 -7.47 -14.54
N VAL A 156 3.53 -8.16 -13.45
CA VAL A 156 2.82 -9.39 -13.03
C VAL A 156 1.74 -9.06 -12.01
N PHE A 157 0.52 -9.47 -12.30
CA PHE A 157 -0.64 -9.30 -11.43
C PHE A 157 -1.33 -10.63 -11.14
N PRO A 158 -1.85 -10.83 -9.92
CA PRO A 158 -2.75 -11.94 -9.64
C PRO A 158 -4.03 -11.86 -10.49
N VAL A 159 -4.55 -13.02 -10.92
CA VAL A 159 -5.79 -13.12 -11.73
C VAL A 159 -6.99 -12.42 -11.09
N GLY A 160 -7.08 -12.40 -9.76
CA GLY A 160 -8.16 -11.72 -9.03
C GLY A 160 -8.12 -10.19 -9.09
N LEU A 161 -7.01 -9.60 -9.55
CA LEU A 161 -6.89 -8.16 -9.79
C LEU A 161 -7.11 -7.77 -11.25
N LEU A 162 -7.41 -8.75 -12.11
CA LEU A 162 -7.65 -8.55 -13.53
C LEU A 162 -9.13 -8.68 -13.85
N LYS A 163 -9.61 -7.92 -14.83
CA LYS A 163 -10.90 -8.12 -15.46
C LYS A 163 -10.74 -8.23 -16.98
N PRO A 164 -11.46 -9.15 -17.64
CA PRO A 164 -11.47 -9.20 -19.09
C PRO A 164 -12.00 -7.89 -19.65
N TYR A 165 -11.32 -7.35 -20.67
CA TYR A 165 -11.76 -6.19 -21.40
C TYR A 165 -12.57 -6.64 -22.62
N PHE A 166 -13.83 -6.23 -22.69
CA PHE A 166 -14.67 -6.48 -23.86
C PHE A 166 -14.76 -5.19 -24.68
N GLN A 167 -14.24 -5.24 -25.90
CA GLN A 167 -14.38 -4.13 -26.83
C GLN A 167 -15.86 -3.92 -27.15
N MET A 168 -16.31 -2.66 -27.11
CA MET A 168 -17.70 -2.35 -27.44
C MET A 168 -17.95 -2.56 -28.92
N GLU A 169 -18.97 -3.37 -29.25
CA GLU A 169 -19.54 -3.41 -30.60
C GLU A 169 -20.44 -2.19 -30.77
N GLU A 170 -20.02 -1.26 -31.64
CA GLU A 170 -20.70 0.03 -31.87
C GLU A 170 -22.15 -0.15 -32.36
N ASP A 171 -22.43 -1.25 -33.08
CA ASP A 171 -23.76 -1.57 -33.63
C ASP A 171 -24.80 -1.95 -32.56
N LYS A 172 -24.37 -2.49 -31.41
CA LYS A 172 -25.29 -2.95 -30.36
C LYS A 172 -25.87 -1.81 -29.54
N PHE A 173 -25.20 -0.65 -29.48
CA PHE A 173 -25.61 0.48 -28.64
C PHE A 173 -25.38 1.85 -29.31
N PRO A 174 -26.08 2.15 -30.41
CA PRO A 174 -25.85 3.37 -31.21
C PRO A 174 -26.17 4.69 -30.47
N SER A 175 -26.99 4.63 -29.41
CA SER A 175 -27.36 5.80 -28.59
C SER A 175 -26.31 6.17 -27.53
N ARG A 176 -25.32 5.31 -27.29
CA ARG A 176 -24.27 5.55 -26.29
C ARG A 176 -23.18 6.40 -26.93
N LYS A 177 -23.23 7.72 -26.72
CA LYS A 177 -22.18 8.64 -27.16
C LYS A 177 -20.81 8.13 -26.67
N LYS A 178 -19.81 8.07 -27.57
CA LYS A 178 -18.39 7.96 -27.20
C LYS A 178 -18.02 9.18 -26.36
N ASN A 179 -18.29 9.11 -25.07
CA ASN A 179 -17.81 10.09 -24.11
C ASN A 179 -16.49 9.55 -23.58
N LEU A 180 -15.39 10.29 -23.50
CA LEU A 180 -14.96 11.59 -23.97
C LEU A 180 -13.44 11.42 -23.94
N THR A 181 -12.68 11.99 -24.88
CA THR A 181 -11.28 12.32 -24.58
C THR A 181 -11.28 12.95 -23.18
N PRO A 182 -10.41 12.51 -22.23
CA PRO A 182 -10.25 13.26 -21.00
C PRO A 182 -10.16 14.73 -21.41
N PRO A 183 -10.95 15.65 -20.83
CA PRO A 183 -10.82 17.05 -21.19
C PRO A 183 -9.33 17.33 -21.13
N ASP A 184 -8.75 17.83 -22.23
CA ASP A 184 -7.34 18.16 -22.30
C ASP A 184 -7.04 18.80 -20.96
N ILE A 185 -6.13 18.17 -20.19
CA ILE A 185 -5.65 18.79 -18.96
C ILE A 185 -5.20 20.13 -19.47
N VAL A 186 -5.99 21.17 -19.22
CA VAL A 186 -5.65 22.53 -19.61
C VAL A 186 -4.28 22.63 -19.00
N LYS A 187 -3.24 22.69 -19.85
CA LYS A 187 -1.96 23.20 -19.41
C LYS A 187 -2.39 24.56 -18.91
N VAL A 188 -2.62 24.66 -17.61
CA VAL A 188 -2.76 25.93 -16.95
C VAL A 188 -1.41 26.49 -17.29
N GLU A 189 -1.39 27.31 -18.35
CA GLU A 189 -0.35 28.27 -18.52
C GLU A 189 -0.39 28.97 -17.18
N GLU A 190 0.57 28.59 -16.32
CA GLU A 190 0.84 29.29 -15.09
C GLU A 190 1.23 30.67 -15.58
N SER A 191 0.20 31.48 -15.81
CA SER A 191 0.32 32.90 -16.01
C SER A 191 1.10 33.32 -14.79
N GLN A 192 2.37 33.65 -15.04
CA GLN A 192 3.28 34.03 -14.00
C GLN A 192 2.67 35.26 -13.37
N GLY A 193 2.12 35.09 -12.16
CA GLY A 193 1.46 36.19 -11.47
C GLY A 193 2.44 37.36 -11.29
N PRO A 194 1.95 38.55 -10.94
CA PRO A 194 2.83 39.70 -10.71
C PRO A 194 3.88 39.38 -9.63
N VAL A 195 5.13 39.72 -9.91
CA VAL A 195 6.27 39.44 -9.02
C VAL A 195 6.15 40.29 -7.74
N SER A 196 6.31 39.64 -6.58
CA SER A 196 6.38 40.33 -5.29
C SER A 196 7.80 40.70 -4.92
N LYS A 197 8.70 39.71 -4.83
CA LYS A 197 10.11 39.92 -4.45
C LYS A 197 11.05 38.84 -4.97
N MET A 198 12.33 39.20 -5.08
CA MET A 198 13.43 38.28 -5.36
C MET A 198 14.13 37.90 -4.06
N ILE A 199 14.34 36.60 -3.85
CA ILE A 199 14.90 36.08 -2.61
C ILE A 199 16.38 35.74 -2.78
N ARG A 200 16.71 35.05 -3.88
CA ARG A 200 18.06 34.53 -4.13
C ARG A 200 18.41 34.68 -5.61
N ALA A 201 19.71 34.71 -5.88
CA ALA A 201 20.27 34.64 -7.22
C ALA A 201 21.26 33.48 -7.30
N ARG A 202 21.31 32.80 -8.45
CA ARG A 202 22.31 31.77 -8.77
C ARG A 202 22.79 31.93 -10.20
N LYS A 203 24.02 31.50 -10.47
CA LYS A 203 24.57 31.33 -11.82
C LYS A 203 24.65 29.84 -12.11
N ILE A 204 24.12 29.41 -13.24
CA ILE A 204 24.19 28.03 -13.70
C ILE A 204 24.63 28.01 -15.16
N ARG A 205 25.34 26.96 -15.57
CA ARG A 205 25.76 26.78 -16.96
C ARG A 205 24.80 25.83 -17.66
N LEU A 206 24.07 26.33 -18.65
CA LEU A 206 23.09 25.58 -19.45
C LEU A 206 23.47 25.71 -20.92
N ASN A 207 23.58 24.59 -21.64
CA ASN A 207 23.96 24.54 -23.06
C ASN A 207 25.26 25.34 -23.37
N GLY A 208 26.26 25.23 -22.49
CA GLY A 208 27.56 25.90 -22.64
C GLY A 208 27.59 27.39 -22.29
N LYS A 209 26.43 28.03 -22.06
CA LYS A 209 26.31 29.45 -21.69
C LYS A 209 26.02 29.63 -20.20
N ASP A 210 26.63 30.64 -19.60
CA ASP A 210 26.35 31.03 -18.22
C ASP A 210 25.05 31.82 -18.14
N GLN A 211 24.07 31.29 -17.42
CA GLN A 211 22.75 31.90 -17.24
C GLN A 211 22.52 32.24 -15.75
N ARG A 212 22.06 33.47 -15.50
CA ARG A 212 21.65 33.92 -14.16
C ARG A 212 20.16 33.62 -13.95
N GLN A 213 19.85 33.02 -12.81
CA GLN A 213 18.47 32.77 -12.37
C GLN A 213 18.21 33.42 -11.02
N TYR A 214 16.96 33.86 -10.83
CA TYR A 214 16.46 34.45 -9.59
C TYR A 214 15.34 33.59 -9.03
N LEU A 215 15.35 33.38 -7.72
CA LEU A 215 14.22 32.77 -7.02
C LEU A 215 13.16 33.84 -6.78
N VAL A 216 12.06 33.72 -7.50
CA VAL A 216 10.98 34.70 -7.56
C VAL A 216 9.81 34.25 -6.69
N ARG A 217 9.35 35.15 -5.81
CA ARG A 217 8.10 35.01 -5.06
C ARG A 217 7.00 35.82 -5.73
N PHE A 218 5.89 35.16 -6.04
CA PHE A 218 4.73 35.79 -6.68
C PHE A 218 3.80 36.43 -5.64
N LYS A 219 3.11 37.51 -6.02
CA LYS A 219 2.08 38.12 -5.15
C LYS A 219 0.96 37.11 -4.91
N HIS A 220 0.46 37.06 -3.68
CA HIS A 220 -0.63 36.17 -3.25
C HIS A 220 -0.33 34.66 -3.34
N GLN A 221 0.94 34.27 -3.46
CA GLN A 221 1.36 32.86 -3.40
C GLN A 221 2.26 32.59 -2.19
N THR A 222 2.16 31.38 -1.64
CA THR A 222 3.00 30.89 -0.55
C THR A 222 4.39 30.51 -1.05
N ALA A 223 5.36 30.38 -0.13
CA ALA A 223 6.75 30.06 -0.45
C ALA A 223 6.92 28.74 -1.22
N ASP A 224 5.99 27.80 -1.08
CA ASP A 224 6.01 26.51 -1.77
C ASP A 224 5.87 26.62 -3.30
N LYS A 225 5.38 27.78 -3.78
CA LYS A 225 5.25 28.08 -5.21
C LYS A 225 6.37 28.98 -5.75
N ASP A 226 7.42 29.23 -4.96
CA ASP A 226 8.57 30.01 -5.40
C ASP A 226 9.33 29.27 -6.52
N LYS A 227 9.69 29.98 -7.61
CA LYS A 227 10.35 29.37 -8.78
C LYS A 227 11.62 30.09 -9.19
N TRP A 228 12.58 29.32 -9.69
CA TRP A 228 13.79 29.86 -10.32
C TRP A 228 13.49 30.29 -11.75
N LEU A 229 13.52 31.59 -12.01
CA LEU A 229 13.30 32.17 -13.33
C LEU A 229 14.58 32.79 -13.86
N ALA A 230 14.82 32.66 -15.16
CA ALA A 230 15.89 33.37 -15.85
C ALA A 230 15.55 34.85 -15.99
N GLU A 231 16.57 35.70 -16.07
CA GLU A 231 16.41 37.16 -16.20
C GLU A 231 15.46 37.57 -17.34
N ASP A 232 15.50 36.81 -18.45
CA ASP A 232 14.73 37.09 -19.67
C ASP A 232 13.24 36.71 -19.57
N VAL A 233 12.85 35.91 -18.57
CA VAL A 233 11.51 35.33 -18.44
C VAL A 233 10.69 36.02 -17.34
N ILE A 234 11.30 36.95 -16.60
CA ILE A 234 10.68 37.58 -15.43
C ILE A 234 9.70 38.69 -15.87
N PRO A 235 8.43 38.65 -15.41
CA PRO A 235 7.47 39.74 -15.65
C PRO A 235 7.99 41.07 -15.08
N ASP A 236 7.75 42.17 -15.79
CA ASP A 236 8.29 43.53 -15.52
C ASP A 236 9.80 43.72 -15.75
N GLY A 237 10.44 42.75 -16.44
CA GLY A 237 11.80 42.88 -16.97
C GLY A 237 12.89 43.15 -15.93
N ASN A 238 13.96 43.83 -16.35
CA ASN A 238 15.18 44.07 -15.55
C ASN A 238 14.99 44.94 -14.29
N LEU A 239 13.79 45.44 -14.00
CA LEU A 239 13.52 46.30 -12.85
C LEU A 239 13.70 45.58 -11.51
N HIS A 240 13.11 44.39 -11.36
CA HIS A 240 13.23 43.60 -10.13
C HIS A 240 14.65 43.05 -9.89
N PRO A 241 15.35 42.49 -10.90
CA PRO A 241 16.76 42.11 -10.77
C PRO A 241 17.65 43.29 -10.36
N ARG A 242 17.44 44.48 -10.93
CA ARG A 242 18.23 45.68 -10.60
C ARG A 242 18.04 46.12 -9.15
N ARG A 243 16.79 46.18 -8.68
CA ARG A 243 16.48 46.51 -7.28
C ARG A 243 17.10 45.52 -6.29
N PHE A 244 17.01 44.22 -6.58
CA PHE A 244 17.61 43.17 -5.75
C PHE A 244 19.15 43.26 -5.71
N ARG A 245 19.80 43.56 -6.83
CA ARG A 245 21.27 43.76 -6.86
C ARG A 245 21.69 45.01 -6.09
N ALA A 246 20.90 46.10 -6.19
CA ALA A 246 21.17 47.32 -5.45
C ALA A 246 21.09 47.10 -3.93
N SER A 247 20.06 46.40 -3.45
CA SER A 247 19.90 46.11 -2.02
C SER A 247 20.99 45.21 -1.46
N ARG A 248 21.45 44.22 -2.24
CA ARG A 248 22.57 43.34 -1.87
C ARG A 248 23.90 44.09 -1.73
N ARG A 249 24.18 45.05 -2.62
CA ARG A 249 25.40 45.87 -2.57
C ARG A 249 25.42 46.78 -1.34
N THR A 250 24.27 47.32 -0.95
CA THR A 250 24.15 48.16 0.25
C THR A 250 24.24 47.37 1.56
N GLU A 251 23.76 46.12 1.58
CA GLU A 251 23.93 45.21 2.72
C GLU A 251 25.41 44.81 2.89
N GLU A 252 26.13 44.56 1.80
CA GLU A 252 27.56 44.23 1.83
C GLU A 252 28.43 45.43 2.29
N SER A 253 28.03 46.68 2.03
CA SER A 253 28.77 47.88 2.48
C SER A 253 28.57 48.25 3.95
N HIS A 254 27.54 47.71 4.62
CA HIS A 254 27.27 47.98 6.05
C HIS A 254 27.78 46.88 7.00
N GLN A 255 28.36 45.80 6.46
CA GLN A 255 28.98 44.72 7.23
C GLN A 255 30.52 44.73 7.14
N GLY A 256 31.12 45.77 6.56
CA GLY A 256 32.56 45.99 6.48
C GLY A 256 33.06 47.00 7.51
#